data_AF-A0A965MY55-F1
#
_entry.id   AF-A0A965MY55-F1
#
_cell.length_a   1.000
_cell.length_b   1.000
_cell.length_c   1.000
_cell.angle_alpha   90.00
_cell.angle_beta   90.00
_cell.angle_gamma   90.00
#
_symmetry.space_group_name_H-M   'P 1'
#
loop_
_entity.id
_entity.type
_entity.pdbx_description
1 polymer ?
#
loop_
_entity_poly.entity_id
_entity_poly.type
_entity_poly.pdbx_seq_one_letter_code
_entity_poly.pdbx_strand_id
1 'polypeptide(L)'
;ASQFAQIKIQQWADAFFYNTNDGVELYNPCAQPSFQNPYDASIKYLPFLAFLIPLFSMLRLAKFNIDVNQTESFVGVPTPMSTFFFMFFPLFFYFYFLDFSIQPLVVHALFDCYSLAGIVFVFSPLMMTPINLIALKFKTLNFKENAFRFSLVGLSLISIPIFQLWSLPIILILYIGLSILQRILTHKK
;
A
#
# COMPACT_ATOMS: atom_id res chain seq x y z
N ALA A 1 11.21 -23.19 -8.55
CA ALA A 1 10.22 -22.12 -8.31
C ALA A 1 10.64 -21.16 -7.19
N SER A 2 11.11 -21.66 -6.05
CA SER A 2 11.57 -20.84 -4.90
C SER A 2 12.81 -19.98 -5.21
N GLN A 3 13.81 -20.49 -5.94
CA GLN A 3 14.99 -19.70 -6.32
C GLN A 3 14.68 -18.55 -7.28
N PHE A 4 13.75 -18.74 -8.22
CA PHE A 4 13.40 -17.70 -9.19
C PHE A 4 12.67 -16.51 -8.54
N ALA A 5 11.85 -16.78 -7.52
CA ALA A 5 11.23 -15.74 -6.71
C ALA A 5 12.26 -15.00 -5.83
N GLN A 6 13.19 -15.74 -5.22
CA GLN A 6 14.29 -15.17 -4.42
C GLN A 6 15.20 -14.28 -5.28
N ILE A 7 15.55 -14.72 -6.49
CA ILE A 7 16.36 -13.93 -7.44
C ILE A 7 15.63 -12.65 -7.87
N LYS A 8 14.30 -12.70 -8.10
CA LYS A 8 13.53 -11.50 -8.45
C LYS A 8 13.36 -10.53 -7.29
N ILE A 9 13.21 -11.02 -6.06
CA ILE A 9 13.15 -10.18 -4.86
C ILE A 9 14.52 -9.55 -4.60
N GLN A 10 15.59 -10.31 -4.80
CA GLN A 10 16.96 -9.80 -4.69
C GLN A 10 17.25 -8.74 -5.75
N GLN A 11 16.89 -8.99 -7.01
CA GLN A 11 17.02 -7.98 -8.08
C GLN A 11 16.20 -6.72 -7.80
N TRP A 12 15.02 -6.86 -7.20
CA TRP A 12 14.19 -5.73 -6.82
C TRP A 12 14.78 -4.95 -5.64
N ALA A 13 15.36 -5.65 -4.65
CA ALA A 13 16.11 -5.04 -3.56
C ALA A 13 17.37 -4.33 -4.09
N ASP A 14 18.11 -4.95 -5.01
CA ASP A 14 19.32 -4.38 -5.58
C ASP A 14 18.99 -3.12 -6.41
N ALA A 15 17.88 -3.13 -7.18
CA ALA A 15 17.38 -1.96 -7.91
C ALA A 15 16.85 -0.83 -7.00
N PHE A 16 16.43 -1.15 -5.77
CA PHE A 16 15.89 -0.19 -4.81
C PHE A 16 16.97 0.35 -3.84
N PHE A 17 18.01 -0.43 -3.54
CA PHE A 17 19.02 -0.12 -2.53
C PHE A 17 20.41 0.23 -3.09
N TYR A 18 20.77 -0.20 -4.31
CA TYR A 18 22.06 0.12 -4.91
C TYR A 18 21.92 1.17 -6.00
N ASN A 19 22.52 2.34 -5.75
CA ASN A 19 22.93 3.28 -6.79
C ASN A 19 24.07 2.59 -7.58
N THR A 20 23.76 2.06 -8.75
CA THR A 20 24.76 1.45 -9.64
C THR A 20 25.73 2.54 -10.09
N ASN A 21 26.93 2.55 -9.51
CA ASN A 21 28.06 3.37 -9.97
C ASN A 21 28.59 2.93 -11.35
N ASP A 22 28.00 1.91 -11.97
CA ASP A 22 28.35 1.42 -13.29
C ASP A 22 27.46 2.07 -14.36
N GLY A 23 27.69 3.35 -14.64
CA GLY A 23 27.53 4.02 -15.95
C GLY A 23 26.20 3.91 -16.73
N VAL A 24 25.17 3.26 -16.20
CA VAL A 24 23.84 3.21 -16.79
C VAL A 24 22.97 4.13 -15.93
N GLU A 25 22.73 5.34 -16.43
CA GLU A 25 21.73 6.27 -15.90
C GLU A 25 20.33 5.64 -16.02
N LEU A 26 20.02 4.69 -15.14
CA LEU A 26 18.66 4.31 -14.84
C LEU A 26 18.09 5.47 -14.03
N TYR A 27 17.16 6.19 -14.67
CA TYR A 27 16.38 7.29 -14.13
C TYR A 27 16.31 7.28 -12.59
N ASN A 28 17.15 8.10 -11.98
CA ASN A 28 17.07 8.43 -10.57
C ASN A 28 16.07 9.61 -10.47
N PRO A 29 14.83 9.38 -10.02
CA PRO A 29 13.84 10.45 -9.95
C PRO A 29 14.27 11.61 -9.03
N CYS A 30 15.29 11.40 -8.19
CA CYS A 30 15.86 12.39 -7.28
C CYS A 30 17.23 12.96 -7.77
N ALA A 31 17.85 12.46 -8.86
CA ALA A 31 19.04 13.08 -9.45
C ALA A 31 18.66 13.94 -10.66
N GLN A 32 18.48 15.23 -10.42
CA GLN A 32 18.55 16.22 -11.48
C GLN A 32 19.99 16.30 -11.99
N PRO A 33 20.23 16.44 -13.31
CA PRO A 33 21.56 16.71 -13.81
C PRO A 33 21.98 18.11 -13.33
N SER A 34 23.11 18.18 -12.62
CA SER A 34 23.89 19.39 -12.31
C SER A 34 23.34 20.44 -11.34
N PHE A 35 22.86 20.03 -10.16
CA PHE A 35 23.02 20.85 -8.95
C PHE A 35 23.58 19.99 -7.82
N GLN A 36 24.86 20.20 -7.50
CA GLN A 36 25.55 19.51 -6.42
C GLN A 36 24.96 20.01 -5.09
N ASN A 37 24.09 19.18 -4.51
CA ASN A 37 23.38 19.51 -3.27
C ASN A 37 24.30 19.11 -2.09
N PRO A 38 24.84 20.06 -1.31
CA PRO A 38 25.86 19.77 -0.29
C PRO A 38 25.30 19.08 0.98
N TYR A 39 24.03 18.65 0.96
CA TYR A 39 23.33 17.99 2.06
C TYR A 39 22.87 16.57 1.69
N ASP A 40 23.80 15.76 1.19
CA ASP A 40 23.56 14.42 0.61
C ASP A 40 23.36 13.27 1.63
N ALA A 41 22.99 13.61 2.88
CA ALA A 41 22.66 12.61 3.91
C ALA A 41 21.15 12.32 4.00
N SER A 42 20.30 13.29 3.63
CA SER A 42 18.84 13.20 3.82
C SER A 42 18.19 12.14 2.93
N ILE A 43 18.60 12.05 1.66
CA ILE A 43 18.05 11.10 0.69
C ILE A 43 18.61 9.69 0.91
N LYS A 44 19.84 9.57 1.45
CA LYS A 44 20.50 8.29 1.70
C LYS A 44 19.76 7.42 2.73
N TYR A 45 19.18 8.03 3.76
CA TYR A 45 18.48 7.30 4.82
C TYR A 45 16.95 7.27 4.67
N LEU A 46 16.39 8.06 3.75
CA LEU A 46 14.95 8.14 3.54
C LEU A 46 14.28 6.80 3.18
N PRO A 47 14.90 5.91 2.37
CA PRO A 47 14.33 4.60 2.06
C PRO A 47 14.11 3.71 3.29
N PHE A 48 14.89 3.90 4.38
CA PHE A 48 14.71 3.11 5.61
C PHE A 48 13.38 3.39 6.30
N LEU A 49 12.72 4.51 5.98
CA LEU A 49 11.38 4.78 6.50
C LEU A 49 10.37 3.71 6.05
N ALA A 50 10.59 3.06 4.90
CA ALA A 50 9.76 1.96 4.43
C ALA A 50 9.70 0.77 5.42
N PHE A 51 10.71 0.58 6.27
CA PHE A 51 10.71 -0.45 7.31
C PHE A 51 9.68 -0.21 8.43
N LEU A 52 9.07 0.97 8.50
CA LEU A 52 7.94 1.20 9.41
C LEU A 52 6.74 0.31 9.05
N ILE A 53 6.48 0.03 7.77
CA ILE A 53 5.36 -0.82 7.37
C ILE A 53 5.44 -2.25 7.95
N PRO A 54 6.54 -3.01 7.76
CA PRO A 54 6.68 -4.33 8.38
C PRO A 54 6.77 -4.26 9.91
N LEU A 55 7.37 -3.21 10.49
CA LEU A 55 7.42 -3.01 11.94
C LEU A 55 6.01 -2.88 12.55
N PHE A 56 5.18 -1.99 12.01
CA PHE A 56 3.79 -1.82 12.46
C PHE A 56 2.92 -3.04 12.16
N SER A 57 3.19 -3.76 11.06
CA SER A 57 2.54 -5.05 10.77
C SER A 57 2.84 -6.10 11.83
N MET A 58 4.09 -6.18 12.30
CA MET A 58 4.50 -7.08 13.38
C MET A 58 3.86 -6.69 14.71
N LEU A 59 3.81 -5.39 15.05
CA LEU A 59 3.16 -4.90 16.27
C LEU A 59 1.66 -5.24 16.30
N ARG A 60 0.97 -5.10 15.16
CA ARG A 60 -0.43 -5.49 15.03
C ARG A 60 -0.62 -7.00 15.24
N LEU A 61 0.27 -7.83 14.69
CA LEU A 61 0.21 -9.29 14.89
C LEU A 61 0.51 -9.68 16.33
N ALA A 62 1.47 -9.03 16.98
CA ALA A 62 1.79 -9.24 18.39
C ALA A 62 0.58 -8.90 19.29
N LYS A 63 -0.11 -7.79 19.02
CA LYS A 63 -1.37 -7.46 19.69
C LYS A 63 -2.44 -8.54 19.49
N PHE A 64 -2.64 -9.00 18.24
CA PHE A 64 -3.61 -10.05 17.93
C PHE A 64 -3.30 -11.37 18.65
N ASN A 65 -2.01 -11.71 18.79
CA ASN A 65 -1.58 -12.93 19.46
C ASN A 65 -1.77 -12.90 20.98
N ILE A 66 -1.84 -11.72 21.61
CA ILE A 66 -2.01 -11.54 23.06
C ILE A 66 -3.50 -11.28 23.42
N ASP A 67 -4.34 -10.96 22.45
CA ASP A 67 -5.76 -10.67 22.70
C ASP A 67 -6.59 -11.93 22.98
N VAL A 68 -7.13 -11.98 24.20
CA VAL A 68 -7.97 -13.09 24.69
C VAL A 68 -9.43 -12.92 24.20
N ASN A 69 -9.81 -11.72 23.78
CA ASN A 69 -11.13 -11.42 23.24
C ASN A 69 -11.09 -11.50 21.71
N GLN A 70 -11.20 -12.73 21.19
CA GLN A 70 -11.27 -12.99 19.75
C GLN A 70 -12.58 -12.40 19.15
N THR A 71 -12.60 -11.09 18.88
CA THR A 71 -13.73 -10.46 18.20
C THR A 71 -13.76 -10.88 16.72
N GLU A 72 -14.94 -11.19 16.21
CA GLU A 72 -15.14 -11.65 14.82
C GLU A 72 -14.97 -10.55 13.75
N SER A 73 -14.69 -9.32 14.17
CA SER A 73 -14.38 -8.18 13.33
C SER A 73 -12.88 -7.90 13.34
N PHE A 74 -12.31 -7.57 12.18
CA PHE A 74 -10.93 -7.11 12.12
C PHE A 74 -10.82 -5.72 12.75
N VAL A 75 -9.91 -5.59 13.71
CA VAL A 75 -9.53 -4.32 14.33
C VAL A 75 -8.37 -3.72 13.54
N GLY A 76 -8.63 -2.60 12.85
CA GLY A 76 -7.69 -1.87 11.99
C GLY A 76 -7.49 -2.45 10.59
N VAL A 77 -6.79 -1.71 9.71
CA VAL A 77 -6.56 -2.08 8.29
C VAL A 77 -5.72 -3.35 8.14
N PRO A 78 -6.28 -4.46 7.63
CA PRO A 78 -5.60 -5.75 7.62
C PRO A 78 -4.30 -5.70 6.82
N THR A 79 -3.28 -6.42 7.29
CA THR A 79 -1.96 -6.47 6.65
C THR A 79 -2.01 -6.90 5.18
N PRO A 80 -2.87 -7.86 4.74
CA PRO A 80 -3.08 -8.11 3.32
C PRO A 80 -3.49 -6.88 2.50
N MET A 81 -4.35 -6.01 3.06
CA MET A 81 -4.84 -4.83 2.35
C MET A 81 -3.78 -3.72 2.26
N SER A 82 -2.97 -3.58 3.31
CA SER A 82 -1.77 -2.73 3.26
C SER A 82 -0.83 -3.18 2.14
N THR A 83 -0.57 -4.48 2.04
CA THR A 83 0.24 -5.05 0.95
C THR A 83 -0.35 -4.74 -0.41
N PHE A 84 -1.66 -4.88 -0.62
CA PHE A 84 -2.31 -4.53 -1.88
C PHE A 84 -2.12 -3.06 -2.26
N PHE A 85 -2.20 -2.15 -1.30
CA PHE A 85 -1.94 -0.73 -1.54
C PHE A 85 -0.49 -0.47 -1.94
N PHE A 86 0.49 -0.98 -1.18
CA PHE A 86 1.90 -0.75 -1.50
C PHE A 86 2.38 -1.51 -2.74
N MET A 87 1.70 -2.59 -3.13
CA MET A 87 1.97 -3.31 -4.38
C MET A 87 1.69 -2.46 -5.62
N PHE A 88 0.87 -1.42 -5.52
CA PHE A 88 0.64 -0.47 -6.61
C PHE A 88 1.95 0.16 -7.12
N PHE A 89 2.83 0.63 -6.23
CA PHE A 89 4.06 1.34 -6.60
C PHE A 89 5.03 0.51 -7.45
N PRO A 90 5.50 -0.69 -7.02
CA PRO A 90 6.39 -1.52 -7.85
C PRO A 90 5.72 -1.97 -9.14
N LEU A 91 4.42 -2.26 -9.12
CA LEU A 91 3.70 -2.75 -10.29
C LEU A 91 3.52 -1.64 -11.33
N PHE A 92 3.20 -0.42 -10.88
CA PHE A 92 3.14 0.76 -11.73
C PHE A 92 4.50 1.06 -12.34
N PHE A 93 5.57 1.03 -11.54
CA PHE A 93 6.93 1.21 -12.03
C PHE A 93 7.29 0.16 -13.09
N TYR A 94 6.96 -1.12 -12.86
CA TYR A 94 7.24 -2.19 -13.82
C TYR A 94 6.55 -1.99 -15.18
N PHE A 95 5.29 -1.54 -15.19
CA PHE A 95 4.55 -1.37 -16.44
C PHE A 95 4.85 -0.06 -17.18
N TYR A 96 5.19 1.01 -16.44
CA TYR A 96 5.33 2.36 -17.00
C TYR A 96 6.76 2.92 -16.91
N PHE A 97 7.76 2.06 -16.67
CA PHE A 97 9.15 2.47 -16.48
C PHE A 97 9.69 3.31 -17.64
N LEU A 98 9.44 2.89 -18.88
CA LEU A 98 10.03 3.50 -20.08
C LEU A 98 9.37 4.83 -20.48
N ASP A 99 8.10 5.02 -20.10
CA ASP A 99 7.30 6.19 -20.49
C ASP A 99 7.14 7.21 -19.36
N PHE A 100 7.97 7.13 -18.31
CA PHE A 100 7.83 7.96 -17.11
C PHE A 100 7.81 9.46 -17.44
N SER A 101 8.58 9.89 -18.44
CA SER A 101 8.65 11.30 -18.89
C SER A 101 7.37 11.87 -19.51
N ILE A 102 6.45 11.02 -19.98
CA ILE A 102 5.16 11.42 -20.58
C ILE A 102 4.01 11.29 -19.57
N GLN A 103 4.30 10.86 -18.34
CA GLN A 103 3.28 10.67 -17.32
C GLN A 103 2.76 12.02 -16.78
N PRO A 104 1.47 12.08 -16.40
CA PRO A 104 0.89 13.29 -15.82
C PRO A 104 1.65 13.71 -14.55
N LEU A 105 1.67 15.02 -14.26
CA LEU A 105 2.36 15.62 -13.12
C LEU A 105 2.02 14.93 -11.78
N VAL A 106 0.79 14.43 -11.64
CA VAL A 106 0.31 13.70 -10.47
C VAL A 106 1.13 12.44 -10.20
N VAL A 107 1.52 11.70 -11.24
CA VAL A 107 2.34 10.49 -11.11
C VAL A 107 3.74 10.88 -10.62
N HIS A 108 4.36 11.89 -11.23
CA HIS A 108 5.67 12.38 -10.77
C HIS A 108 5.64 12.80 -9.31
N ALA A 109 4.59 13.53 -8.88
CA ALA A 109 4.43 13.95 -7.50
C ALA A 109 4.22 12.76 -6.55
N LEU A 110 3.50 11.71 -6.97
CA LEU A 110 3.26 10.53 -6.14
C LEU A 110 4.50 9.65 -5.95
N PHE A 111 5.37 9.56 -6.95
CA PHE A 111 6.60 8.76 -6.92
C PHE A 111 7.82 9.53 -6.38
N ASP A 112 7.63 10.79 -5.99
CA ASP A 112 8.67 11.58 -5.35
C ASP A 112 9.10 10.98 -4.00
N CYS A 113 10.39 11.09 -3.71
CA CYS A 113 11.03 10.50 -2.54
C CYS A 113 10.37 11.00 -1.22
N TYR A 114 9.96 12.27 -1.17
CA TYR A 114 9.27 12.85 -0.01
C TYR A 114 7.80 12.43 0.09
N SER A 115 7.10 12.33 -1.03
CA SER A 115 5.70 11.88 -1.07
C SER A 115 5.57 10.44 -0.60
N LEU A 116 6.44 9.53 -1.07
CA LEU A 116 6.46 8.13 -0.61
C LEU A 116 6.72 8.04 0.90
N ALA A 117 7.70 8.81 1.40
CA ALA A 117 8.00 8.88 2.82
C ALA A 117 6.80 9.36 3.65
N GLY A 118 6.12 10.41 3.17
CA GLY A 118 4.90 10.93 3.78
C GLY A 118 3.77 9.88 3.80
N ILE A 119 3.57 9.17 2.69
CA ILE A 119 2.57 8.09 2.60
C ILE A 119 2.89 6.99 3.63
N VAL A 120 4.13 6.51 3.72
CA VAL A 120 4.53 5.49 4.70
C VAL A 120 4.32 5.96 6.14
N PHE A 121 4.71 7.20 6.44
CA PHE A 121 4.56 7.78 7.77
C PHE A 121 3.10 7.89 8.19
N VAL A 122 2.20 8.29 7.28
CA VAL A 122 0.75 8.38 7.52
C VAL A 122 0.10 7.01 7.59
N PHE A 123 0.53 6.06 6.74
CA PHE A 123 -0.06 4.73 6.65
C PHE A 123 0.30 3.83 7.83
N SER A 124 1.50 3.99 8.38
CA SER A 124 1.99 3.21 9.53
C SER A 124 1.06 3.25 10.75
N PRO A 125 0.64 4.41 11.29
CA PRO A 125 -0.31 4.47 12.39
C PRO A 125 -1.71 4.01 11.97
N LEU A 126 -2.13 4.22 10.71
CA LEU A 126 -3.43 3.78 10.20
C LEU A 126 -3.63 2.26 10.31
N MET A 127 -2.55 1.48 10.19
CA MET A 127 -2.59 0.02 10.37
C MET A 127 -2.83 -0.42 11.83
N MET A 128 -2.54 0.45 12.79
CA MET A 128 -2.65 0.22 14.24
C MET A 128 -3.94 0.81 14.84
N THR A 129 -4.64 1.68 14.12
CA THR A 129 -5.88 2.30 14.59
C THR A 129 -6.97 1.24 14.80
N PRO A 130 -7.71 1.26 15.93
CA PRO A 130 -8.76 0.29 16.24
C PRO A 130 -10.06 0.58 15.48
N ILE A 131 -10.01 0.59 14.15
CA ILE A 131 -11.19 0.75 13.30
C ILE A 131 -11.77 -0.64 13.05
N ASN A 132 -13.03 -0.88 13.44
CA ASN A 132 -13.70 -2.13 13.07
C ASN A 132 -13.99 -2.10 11.57
N LEU A 133 -13.26 -2.93 10.83
CA LEU A 133 -13.40 -3.04 9.38
C LEU A 133 -14.19 -4.29 9.01
N ILE A 134 -14.81 -4.24 7.83
CA ILE A 134 -15.65 -5.32 7.33
C ILE A 134 -14.80 -6.56 7.11
N ALA A 135 -15.11 -7.65 7.82
CA ALA A 135 -14.52 -8.94 7.53
C ALA A 135 -15.08 -9.48 6.21
N LEU A 136 -14.20 -9.79 5.26
CA LEU A 136 -14.56 -10.41 3.97
C LEU A 136 -14.97 -11.89 4.10
N LYS A 137 -14.83 -12.48 5.29
CA LYS A 137 -15.21 -13.86 5.55
C LYS A 137 -16.74 -13.97 5.58
N PHE A 138 -17.32 -14.68 4.61
CA PHE A 138 -18.73 -15.04 4.62
C PHE A 138 -18.98 -16.13 5.66
N LYS A 139 -19.83 -15.84 6.65
CA LYS A 139 -20.32 -16.82 7.63
C LYS A 139 -21.69 -17.38 7.26
N THR A 140 -22.50 -16.55 6.61
CA THR A 140 -23.85 -16.86 6.14
C THR A 140 -23.99 -16.24 4.76
N LEU A 141 -24.71 -16.87 3.83
CA LEU A 141 -24.96 -16.32 2.48
C LEU A 141 -26.24 -15.45 2.41
N ASN A 142 -26.79 -15.05 3.56
CA ASN A 142 -27.98 -14.20 3.61
C ASN A 142 -27.66 -12.79 3.07
N PHE A 143 -28.35 -12.39 2.00
CA PHE A 143 -28.14 -11.10 1.33
C PHE A 143 -28.38 -9.89 2.25
N LYS A 144 -29.37 -9.98 3.15
CA LYS A 144 -29.75 -8.88 4.04
C LYS A 144 -28.71 -8.60 5.14
N GLU A 145 -28.02 -9.63 5.60
CA GLU A 145 -26.98 -9.55 6.64
C GLU A 145 -25.61 -9.15 6.07
N ASN A 146 -25.38 -9.43 4.79
CA ASN A 146 -24.08 -9.25 4.13
C ASN A 146 -24.07 -8.15 3.06
N ALA A 147 -25.07 -7.26 3.05
CA ALA A 147 -25.23 -6.24 2.02
C ALA A 147 -23.94 -5.41 1.79
N PHE A 148 -23.25 -5.00 2.86
CA PHE A 148 -21.99 -4.25 2.76
C PHE A 148 -20.83 -5.08 2.19
N ARG A 149 -20.75 -6.38 2.51
CA ARG A 149 -19.74 -7.30 1.95
C ARG A 149 -19.95 -7.50 0.45
N PHE A 150 -21.20 -7.71 0.04
CA PHE A 150 -21.56 -7.86 -1.37
C PHE A 150 -21.34 -6.56 -2.16
N SER A 151 -21.72 -5.42 -1.59
CA SER A 151 -21.48 -4.10 -2.20
C SER A 151 -20.00 -3.87 -2.44
N LEU A 152 -19.14 -4.23 -1.48
CA LEU A 152 -17.69 -4.10 -1.62
C LEU A 152 -17.13 -4.97 -2.74
N VAL A 153 -17.52 -6.24 -2.80
CA VAL A 153 -17.08 -7.15 -3.87
C VAL A 153 -17.56 -6.64 -5.23
N GLY A 154 -18.83 -6.22 -5.34
CA GLY A 154 -19.38 -5.66 -6.58
C GLY A 154 -18.63 -4.40 -7.04
N LEU A 155 -18.40 -3.44 -6.13
CA LEU A 155 -17.64 -2.23 -6.41
C LEU A 155 -16.21 -2.54 -6.83
N SER A 156 -15.55 -3.51 -6.20
CA SER A 156 -14.20 -3.92 -6.59
C SER A 156 -14.17 -4.55 -7.98
N LEU A 157 -15.13 -5.41 -8.32
CA LEU A 157 -15.22 -6.08 -9.60
C LEU A 157 -15.48 -5.09 -10.74
N ILE A 158 -16.26 -4.04 -10.48
CA ILE A 158 -16.52 -2.94 -11.42
C ILE A 158 -15.28 -2.02 -11.54
N SER A 159 -14.56 -1.77 -10.44
CA SER A 159 -13.41 -0.86 -10.44
C SER A 159 -12.21 -1.39 -11.22
N ILE A 160 -11.99 -2.72 -11.22
CA ILE A 160 -10.87 -3.36 -11.93
C ILE A 160 -10.84 -3.04 -13.43
N PRO A 161 -11.90 -3.29 -14.23
CA PRO A 161 -11.87 -3.01 -15.67
C PRO A 161 -11.85 -1.51 -15.99
N ILE A 162 -12.40 -0.65 -15.12
CA ILE A 162 -12.48 0.79 -15.35
C ILE A 162 -11.13 1.48 -15.07
N PHE A 163 -10.52 1.16 -13.92
CA PHE A 163 -9.34 1.88 -13.43
C PHE A 163 -8.02 1.11 -13.56
N GLN A 164 -8.07 -0.17 -13.95
CA GLN A 164 -6.88 -1.02 -14.17
C GLN A 164 -5.95 -1.02 -12.94
N LEU A 165 -4.70 -0.54 -13.08
CA LEU A 165 -3.72 -0.45 -12.00
C LEU A 165 -4.14 0.48 -10.85
N TRP A 166 -4.82 1.58 -11.18
CA TRP A 166 -5.33 2.53 -10.18
C TRP A 166 -6.44 1.94 -9.31
N SER A 167 -7.02 0.80 -9.73
CA SER A 167 -8.02 0.09 -8.93
C SER A 167 -7.47 -0.35 -7.57
N LEU A 168 -6.17 -0.66 -7.46
CA LEU A 168 -5.56 -1.11 -6.20
C LEU A 168 -5.72 -0.09 -5.05
N PRO A 169 -5.21 1.16 -5.16
CA PRO A 169 -5.41 2.16 -4.11
C PRO A 169 -6.88 2.59 -3.98
N ILE A 170 -7.65 2.61 -5.07
CA ILE A 170 -9.07 2.99 -5.05
C ILE A 170 -9.90 1.98 -4.23
N ILE A 171 -9.66 0.68 -4.39
CA ILE A 171 -10.37 -0.36 -3.63
C ILE A 171 -10.09 -0.23 -2.13
N LEU A 172 -8.87 0.14 -1.72
CA LEU A 172 -8.57 0.43 -0.31
C LEU A 172 -9.42 1.58 0.22
N ILE A 173 -9.48 2.69 -0.52
CA ILE A 173 -10.25 3.87 -0.11
C ILE A 173 -11.74 3.51 0.00
N LEU A 174 -12.28 2.79 -0.99
CA LEU A 174 -13.66 2.28 -0.97
C LEU A 174 -13.91 1.36 0.23
N TYR A 175 -12.97 0.47 0.55
CA TYR A 175 -13.08 -0.46 1.69
C TYR A 175 -13.14 0.27 3.03
N ILE A 176 -12.26 1.24 3.24
CA ILE A 176 -12.25 2.06 4.46
C ILE A 176 -13.53 2.90 4.54
N GLY A 177 -13.91 3.57 3.45
CA GLY A 177 -15.11 4.41 3.39
C GLY A 177 -16.40 3.62 3.67
N LEU A 178 -16.55 2.45 3.05
CA LEU A 178 -17.71 1.58 3.27
C LEU A 178 -17.75 1.01 4.68
N SER A 179 -16.59 0.68 5.26
CA SER A 179 -16.51 0.20 6.64
C SER A 179 -16.91 1.28 7.65
N ILE A 180 -16.49 2.53 7.43
CA ILE A 180 -16.91 3.67 8.26
C ILE A 180 -18.42 3.91 8.10
N LEU A 181 -18.93 3.89 6.86
CA LEU A 181 -20.35 4.07 6.56
C LEU A 181 -21.21 3.00 7.25
N GLN A 182 -20.79 1.73 7.20
CA GLN A 182 -21.46 0.65 7.92
C GLN A 182 -21.47 0.92 9.44
N ARG A 183 -20.32 1.31 10.02
CA ARG A 183 -20.23 1.62 11.45
C ARG A 183 -21.22 2.72 11.86
N ILE A 184 -21.31 3.79 11.06
CA ILE A 184 -22.24 4.91 11.32
C ILE A 184 -23.70 4.44 11.24
N LEU A 185 -24.05 3.64 10.23
CA LEU A 185 -25.43 3.17 10.04
C LEU A 185 -25.85 2.13 11.09
N THR A 186 -24.96 1.24 11.51
CA THR A 186 -25.24 0.24 12.55
C THR A 186 -25.32 0.86 13.94
N HIS A 187 -24.58 1.93 14.23
CA HIS A 187 -24.68 2.66 15.51
C HIS A 187 -25.95 3.51 15.64
N LYS A 188 -26.66 3.78 14.53
CA LYS A 188 -27.91 4.56 14.52
C LYS A 188 -29.17 3.69 14.73
N LYS A 189 -29.01 2.36 14.82
CA LYS A 189 -30.07 1.39 15.09
C LYS A 189 -29.93 0.86 16.50
#